data_AF-A0AAN1UTK9-F1
#
_entry.id   AF-A0AAN1UTK9-F1
#
_cell.length_a   1.000
_cell.length_b   1.000
_cell.length_c   1.000
_cell.angle_alpha   90.00
_cell.angle_beta   90.00
_cell.angle_gamma   90.00
#
_symmetry.space_group_name_H-M   'P 1'
#
loop_
_entity.id
_entity.type
_entity.pdbx_description
1 polymer ?
#
loop_
_entity_poly.entity_id
_entity_poly.type
_entity_poly.pdbx_seq_one_letter_code
_entity_poly.pdbx_strand_id
1 'polypeptide(L)'
;MIEIKVYGQNLDCIISNGISALRRNLETFPSFDPTLPYEEKDAYIQGPIQIGNYLLTYANLYQKAEEYFDRLIQEIEAFESESGKTFNKGMVYANLGIAQIIGKNFDQGIAHLLWASEEDKAFSRNPHGIIESDLWKQFENQYIFPLFINLNTIEAAELSSKVDKIFIERLLRYFDLEHRLLLEVAMFSICENLKFNRFKRNKYTQVKMYMLLRDLCILIEALLRKKYLTNYPNGSEGGSLFKLLEFNLSIRGFRFNNSSLKGKNRAQGIQEFLDKLDSIFQSTEDLVVKQCFCLALTRNFTSHHLDISNEIRSESSQFTLSDVCETIIVNLLSVLLYFYAVNAV
;
A
#
# COMPACT_ATOMS: atom_id res chain seq x y z
N MET A 1 -11.54 18.96 -22.73
CA MET A 1 -11.92 17.53 -22.76
C MET A 1 -11.88 17.08 -24.21
N ILE A 2 -10.82 16.39 -24.64
CA ILE A 2 -10.71 15.88 -26.01
C ILE A 2 -11.32 14.48 -25.99
N GLU A 3 -12.46 14.31 -26.65
CA GLU A 3 -13.11 13.01 -26.84
C GLU A 3 -12.30 12.25 -27.91
N ILE A 4 -11.31 11.46 -27.49
CA ILE A 4 -10.57 10.58 -28.41
C ILE A 4 -11.50 9.41 -28.75
N LYS A 5 -12.26 9.54 -29.84
CA LYS A 5 -12.99 8.42 -30.44
C LYS A 5 -11.97 7.45 -31.04
N VAL A 6 -11.59 6.43 -30.28
CA VAL A 6 -10.78 5.30 -30.77
C VAL A 6 -11.69 4.38 -31.60
N TYR A 7 -12.08 4.87 -32.77
CA TYR A 7 -12.59 4.04 -33.86
C TYR A 7 -11.61 4.22 -35.03
N GLY A 8 -10.61 3.34 -35.11
CA GLY A 8 -9.78 3.17 -36.32
C GLY A 8 -8.43 3.90 -36.37
N GLN A 9 -7.96 4.57 -35.32
CA GLN A 9 -6.58 5.07 -35.28
C GLN A 9 -5.62 4.02 -34.71
N ASN A 10 -4.49 3.81 -35.38
CA ASN A 10 -3.42 2.94 -34.89
C ASN A 10 -2.85 3.53 -33.58
N LEU A 11 -2.83 2.73 -32.51
CA LEU A 11 -2.31 3.09 -31.19
C LEU A 11 -0.89 3.67 -31.27
N ASP A 12 -0.06 3.14 -32.17
CA ASP A 12 1.31 3.62 -32.39
C ASP A 12 1.35 5.07 -32.90
N CYS A 13 0.34 5.47 -33.68
CA CYS A 13 0.19 6.86 -34.15
C CYS A 13 -0.16 7.79 -33.00
N ILE A 14 -1.06 7.37 -32.09
CA ILE A 14 -1.42 8.15 -30.90
C ILE A 14 -0.19 8.37 -30.00
N ILE A 15 0.55 7.29 -29.72
CA ILE A 15 1.80 7.35 -28.95
C ILE A 15 2.83 8.27 -29.62
N SER A 16 3.05 8.09 -30.93
CA SER A 16 4.02 8.91 -31.69
C SER A 16 3.67 10.40 -31.71
N ASN A 17 2.37 10.72 -31.76
CA ASN A 17 1.88 12.11 -31.70
C ASN A 17 2.15 12.72 -30.32
N GLY A 18 1.99 11.95 -29.25
CA GLY A 18 2.31 12.38 -27.88
C GLY A 18 3.78 12.73 -27.70
N ILE A 19 4.67 11.84 -28.15
CA ILE A 19 6.12 12.07 -28.11
C ILE A 19 6.52 13.27 -28.98
N SER A 20 5.95 13.39 -30.18
CA SER A 20 6.22 14.54 -31.07
C SER A 20 5.74 15.86 -30.45
N ALA A 21 4.63 15.85 -29.73
CA ALA A 21 4.14 17.02 -29.01
C ALA A 21 5.08 17.40 -27.85
N LEU A 22 5.56 16.40 -27.08
CA LEU A 22 6.55 16.63 -26.02
C LEU A 22 7.82 17.30 -26.58
N ARG A 23 8.40 16.74 -27.65
CA ARG A 23 9.64 17.30 -28.24
C ARG A 23 9.52 18.78 -28.61
N ARG A 24 8.43 19.16 -29.28
CA ARG A 24 8.14 20.57 -29.60
C ARG A 24 8.01 21.44 -28.36
N ASN A 25 7.39 20.91 -27.31
CA ASN A 25 7.25 21.63 -26.05
C ASN A 25 8.61 21.82 -25.37
N LEU A 26 9.48 20.80 -25.31
CA LEU A 26 10.83 20.92 -24.72
C LEU A 26 11.72 21.98 -25.41
N GLU A 27 11.65 22.08 -26.73
CA GLU A 27 12.38 23.08 -27.51
C GLU A 27 11.97 24.51 -27.11
N THR A 28 10.66 24.73 -27.00
CA THR A 28 10.05 26.07 -26.82
C THR A 28 9.89 26.49 -25.37
N PHE A 29 9.77 25.54 -24.45
CA PHE A 29 9.53 25.81 -23.05
C PHE A 29 10.83 26.28 -22.37
N PRO A 30 10.78 27.27 -21.46
CA PRO A 30 11.96 27.70 -20.72
C PRO A 30 12.51 26.56 -19.86
N SER A 31 13.79 26.67 -19.50
CA SER A 31 14.33 25.79 -18.46
C SER A 31 13.52 25.94 -17.19
N PHE A 32 13.43 24.86 -16.44
CA PHE A 32 12.72 24.78 -15.18
C PHE A 32 13.15 25.88 -14.20
N ASP A 33 12.16 26.46 -13.51
CA ASP A 33 12.33 27.45 -12.46
C ASP A 33 11.58 26.99 -11.19
N PRO A 34 12.28 26.73 -10.07
CA PRO A 34 11.69 26.25 -8.82
C PRO A 34 10.80 27.27 -8.10
N THR A 35 10.80 28.52 -8.56
CA THR A 35 9.98 29.58 -7.97
C THR A 35 8.57 29.66 -8.56
N LEU A 36 8.34 28.99 -9.70
CA LEU A 36 7.05 28.98 -10.36
C LEU A 36 6.05 28.03 -9.68
N PRO A 37 4.74 28.30 -9.81
CA PRO A 37 3.68 27.36 -9.40
C PRO A 37 3.81 25.99 -10.08
N TYR A 38 3.24 24.96 -9.44
CA TYR A 38 3.35 23.57 -9.89
C TYR A 38 2.80 23.36 -11.30
N GLU A 39 1.66 23.96 -11.62
CA GLU A 39 1.01 23.84 -12.91
C GLU A 39 1.82 24.51 -14.02
N GLU A 40 2.54 25.58 -13.69
CA GLU A 40 3.36 26.32 -14.63
C GLU A 40 4.64 25.55 -14.95
N LYS A 41 5.31 24.95 -13.96
CA LYS A 41 6.51 24.13 -14.23
C LYS A 41 6.25 22.88 -15.07
N ASP A 42 5.03 22.33 -15.02
CA ASP A 42 4.66 21.11 -15.74
C ASP A 42 3.86 21.39 -17.02
N ALA A 43 3.69 22.65 -17.41
CA ALA A 43 2.91 23.03 -18.58
C ALA A 43 3.41 22.38 -19.89
N TYR A 44 4.72 22.12 -19.99
CA TYR A 44 5.33 21.45 -21.14
C TYR A 44 4.83 20.01 -21.34
N ILE A 45 4.39 19.33 -20.28
CA ILE A 45 4.05 17.91 -20.29
C ILE A 45 2.53 17.65 -20.18
N GLN A 46 1.73 18.66 -19.86
CA GLN A 46 0.27 18.53 -19.66
C GLN A 46 -0.45 17.86 -20.83
N GLY A 47 -0.16 18.29 -22.07
CA GLY A 47 -0.75 17.69 -23.28
C GLY A 47 -0.31 16.24 -23.50
N PRO A 48 1.01 15.96 -23.60
CA PRO A 48 1.52 14.60 -23.78
C PRO A 48 1.05 13.59 -22.71
N ILE A 49 0.96 13.99 -21.43
CA ILE A 49 0.52 13.10 -20.35
C ILE A 49 -0.91 12.59 -20.54
N GLN A 50 -1.80 13.36 -21.18
CA GLN A 50 -3.19 12.93 -21.37
C GLN A 50 -3.32 11.65 -22.19
N ILE A 51 -2.35 11.37 -23.09
CA ILE A 51 -2.33 10.11 -23.83
C ILE A 51 -2.07 8.93 -22.89
N GLY A 52 -1.08 9.06 -22.00
CA GLY A 52 -0.79 8.03 -21.00
C GLY A 52 -1.96 7.81 -20.05
N ASN A 53 -2.60 8.90 -19.61
CA ASN A 53 -3.80 8.83 -18.78
C ASN A 53 -4.94 8.13 -19.51
N TYR A 54 -5.14 8.43 -20.80
CA TYR A 54 -6.13 7.74 -21.62
C TYR A 54 -5.89 6.23 -21.69
N LEU A 55 -4.64 5.83 -21.97
CA LEU A 55 -4.24 4.43 -22.02
C LEU A 55 -4.50 3.73 -20.68
N LEU A 56 -4.21 4.42 -19.58
CA LEU A 56 -4.33 3.89 -18.23
C LEU A 56 -5.79 3.76 -17.77
N THR A 57 -6.57 4.85 -17.80
CA THR A 57 -7.87 4.94 -17.12
C THR A 57 -9.05 4.55 -18.00
N TYR A 58 -8.98 4.83 -19.30
CA TYR A 58 -10.09 4.56 -20.23
C TYR A 58 -9.87 3.28 -21.05
N ALA A 59 -8.65 3.06 -21.55
CA ALA A 59 -8.36 1.90 -22.39
C ALA A 59 -7.94 0.65 -21.60
N ASN A 60 -7.59 0.79 -20.30
CA ASN A 60 -7.04 -0.28 -19.46
C ASN A 60 -5.81 -0.99 -20.07
N LEU A 61 -5.01 -0.26 -20.86
CA LEU A 61 -3.79 -0.76 -21.50
C LEU A 61 -2.57 -0.43 -20.64
N TYR A 62 -2.49 -1.01 -19.44
CA TYR A 62 -1.51 -0.64 -18.40
C TYR A 62 -0.06 -0.74 -18.87
N GLN A 63 0.31 -1.84 -19.56
CA GLN A 63 1.65 -2.00 -20.12
C GLN A 63 1.97 -0.93 -21.17
N LYS A 64 0.99 -0.53 -21.98
CA LYS A 64 1.19 0.54 -22.98
C LYS A 64 1.28 1.91 -22.33
N ALA A 65 0.55 2.16 -21.25
CA ALA A 65 0.70 3.36 -20.45
C ALA A 65 2.10 3.41 -19.82
N GLU A 66 2.59 2.30 -19.27
CA GLU A 66 3.94 2.15 -18.72
C GLU A 66 5.01 2.45 -19.80
N GLU A 67 4.98 1.74 -20.94
CA GLU A 67 5.90 1.97 -22.07
C GLU A 67 5.88 3.43 -22.54
N TYR A 68 4.70 4.07 -22.52
CA TYR A 68 4.56 5.46 -22.93
C TYR A 68 5.15 6.44 -21.92
N PHE A 69 4.86 6.29 -20.62
CA PHE A 69 5.42 7.16 -19.59
C PHE A 69 6.93 7.01 -19.45
N ASP A 70 7.45 5.78 -19.53
CA ASP A 70 8.89 5.50 -19.57
C ASP A 70 9.57 6.22 -20.75
N ARG A 71 8.95 6.15 -21.94
CA ARG A 71 9.45 6.87 -23.11
C ARG A 71 9.40 8.40 -22.93
N LEU A 72 8.40 8.95 -22.27
CA LEU A 72 8.37 10.39 -21.98
C LEU A 72 9.57 10.81 -21.11
N ILE A 73 9.92 10.02 -20.08
CA ILE A 73 11.09 10.28 -19.23
C ILE A 73 12.37 10.26 -20.06
N GLN A 74 12.58 9.20 -20.85
CA GLN A 74 13.77 9.04 -21.70
C GLN A 74 13.96 10.21 -22.67
N GLU A 75 12.87 10.71 -23.26
CA GLU A 75 12.91 11.85 -24.19
C GLU A 75 13.24 13.17 -23.46
N ILE A 76 12.74 13.36 -22.24
CA ILE A 76 13.08 14.52 -21.41
C ILE A 76 14.57 14.47 -21.04
N GLU A 77 15.04 13.35 -20.49
CA GLU A 77 16.43 13.19 -20.04
C GLU A 77 17.44 13.32 -21.19
N ALA A 78 17.13 12.75 -22.35
CA ALA A 78 17.95 12.91 -23.55
C ALA A 78 18.08 14.39 -23.93
N PHE A 79 16.96 15.11 -23.96
CA PHE A 79 16.95 16.54 -24.29
C PHE A 79 17.66 17.41 -23.24
N GLU A 80 17.51 17.12 -21.95
CA GLU A 80 18.23 17.80 -20.86
C GLU A 80 19.75 17.67 -21.06
N SER A 81 20.23 16.47 -21.44
CA SER A 81 21.64 16.21 -21.68
C SER A 81 22.23 17.00 -22.85
N GLU A 82 21.42 17.25 -23.89
CA GLU A 82 21.84 17.94 -25.12
C GLU A 82 21.73 19.47 -25.00
N SER A 83 20.67 19.95 -24.36
CA SER A 83 20.34 21.39 -24.31
C SER A 83 20.89 22.12 -23.09
N GLY A 84 21.21 21.40 -22.02
CA GLY A 84 21.55 21.97 -20.71
C GLY A 84 20.38 22.61 -19.97
N LYS A 85 19.15 22.53 -20.50
CA LYS A 85 17.92 22.87 -19.76
C LYS A 85 17.58 21.74 -18.78
N THR A 86 16.82 22.08 -17.75
CA THR A 86 16.21 21.11 -16.83
C THR A 86 14.69 21.22 -16.88
N PHE A 87 13.99 20.14 -16.54
CA PHE A 87 12.54 19.99 -16.54
C PHE A 87 12.10 19.13 -15.36
N ASN A 88 11.01 19.52 -14.69
CA ASN A 88 10.42 18.72 -13.62
C ASN A 88 9.79 17.45 -14.20
N LYS A 89 10.23 16.28 -13.74
CA LYS A 89 9.71 14.97 -14.17
C LYS A 89 8.70 14.35 -13.19
N GLY A 90 8.40 15.02 -12.07
CA GLY A 90 7.62 14.48 -10.96
C GLY A 90 6.27 13.87 -11.39
N MET A 91 5.50 14.60 -12.19
CA MET A 91 4.21 14.11 -12.70
C MET A 91 4.34 12.86 -13.59
N VAL A 92 5.40 12.77 -14.40
CA VAL A 92 5.62 11.62 -15.28
C VAL A 92 6.00 10.39 -14.46
N TYR A 93 6.91 10.55 -13.49
CA TYR A 93 7.29 9.50 -12.55
C TYR A 93 6.09 9.01 -11.73
N ALA A 94 5.24 9.91 -11.26
CA ALA A 94 4.04 9.54 -10.51
C ALA A 94 3.09 8.67 -11.35
N ASN A 95 2.85 9.08 -12.60
CA ASN A 95 1.94 8.36 -13.49
C ASN A 95 2.51 7.02 -13.94
N LEU A 96 3.83 6.95 -14.18
CA LEU A 96 4.54 5.70 -14.43
C LEU A 96 4.39 4.75 -13.24
N GLY A 97 4.61 5.25 -12.02
CA GLY A 97 4.48 4.46 -10.80
C GLY A 97 3.07 3.89 -10.60
N ILE A 98 2.04 4.71 -10.84
CA ILE A 98 0.64 4.25 -10.80
C ILE A 98 0.37 3.19 -11.87
N ALA A 99 0.84 3.40 -13.11
CA ALA A 99 0.67 2.44 -14.20
C ALA A 99 1.31 1.08 -13.85
N GLN A 100 2.50 1.11 -13.25
CA GLN A 100 3.20 -0.09 -12.79
C GLN A 100 2.49 -0.78 -11.65
N ILE A 101 2.00 -0.06 -10.64
CA ILE A 101 1.23 -0.68 -9.54
C ILE A 101 -0.04 -1.36 -10.07
N ILE A 102 -0.79 -0.68 -10.94
CA ILE A 102 -2.00 -1.27 -11.56
C ILE A 102 -1.63 -2.47 -12.45
N GLY A 103 -0.50 -2.37 -13.17
CA GLY A 103 0.13 -3.46 -13.92
C GLY A 103 0.75 -4.57 -13.07
N LYS A 104 0.70 -4.46 -11.73
CA LYS A 104 1.26 -5.41 -10.74
C LYS A 104 2.79 -5.47 -10.67
N ASN A 105 3.47 -4.46 -11.23
CA ASN A 105 4.89 -4.19 -11.05
C ASN A 105 5.10 -3.32 -9.80
N PHE A 106 4.79 -3.89 -8.63
CA PHE A 106 4.67 -3.17 -7.36
C PHE A 106 5.97 -2.48 -6.91
N ASP A 107 7.10 -3.19 -6.96
CA ASP A 107 8.38 -2.68 -6.45
C ASP A 107 8.88 -1.48 -7.29
N GLN A 108 8.83 -1.62 -8.62
CA GLN A 108 9.15 -0.53 -9.55
C GLN A 108 8.17 0.64 -9.38
N GLY A 109 6.89 0.33 -9.21
CA GLY A 109 5.85 1.33 -9.02
C GLY A 109 6.08 2.20 -7.78
N ILE A 110 6.39 1.58 -6.64
CA ILE A 110 6.76 2.30 -5.41
C ILE A 110 8.00 3.17 -5.64
N ALA A 111 9.05 2.62 -6.28
CA ALA A 111 10.28 3.36 -6.52
C ALA A 111 10.03 4.63 -7.35
N HIS A 112 9.26 4.55 -8.44
CA HIS A 112 8.93 5.71 -9.26
C HIS A 112 8.05 6.72 -8.54
N LEU A 113 7.13 6.29 -7.68
CA LEU A 113 6.39 7.23 -6.83
C LEU A 113 7.35 7.95 -5.87
N LEU A 114 8.27 7.24 -5.21
CA LEU A 114 9.23 7.92 -4.33
C LEU A 114 10.12 8.91 -5.10
N TRP A 115 10.57 8.55 -6.31
CA TRP A 115 11.31 9.47 -7.18
C TRP A 115 10.48 10.69 -7.59
N ALA A 116 9.20 10.52 -7.90
CA ALA A 116 8.30 11.64 -8.16
C ALA A 116 8.26 12.62 -6.99
N SER A 117 8.22 12.10 -5.75
CA SER A 117 8.19 12.95 -4.56
C SER A 117 9.50 13.69 -4.35
N GLU A 118 10.64 13.05 -4.62
CA GLU A 118 11.95 13.69 -4.51
C GLU A 118 12.13 14.78 -5.57
N GLU A 119 11.72 14.50 -6.81
CA GLU A 119 11.73 15.47 -7.90
C GLU A 119 10.87 16.70 -7.55
N ASP A 120 9.68 16.49 -6.99
CA ASP A 120 8.80 17.59 -6.59
C ASP A 120 9.29 18.35 -5.32
N LYS A 121 10.05 17.70 -4.43
CA LYS A 121 10.63 18.30 -3.22
C LYS A 121 11.78 19.26 -3.52
N ALA A 122 12.68 18.87 -4.43
CA ALA A 122 13.90 19.62 -4.70
C ALA A 122 13.62 21.03 -5.24
N PHE A 123 12.40 21.27 -5.72
CA PHE A 123 12.13 22.41 -6.57
C PHE A 123 10.78 23.12 -6.33
N SER A 124 10.16 22.96 -5.15
CA SER A 124 8.92 23.69 -4.79
C SER A 124 8.90 24.19 -3.34
N ARG A 125 8.29 25.37 -3.10
CA ARG A 125 7.93 25.84 -1.75
C ARG A 125 6.70 25.15 -1.17
N ASN A 126 5.87 24.56 -2.03
CA ASN A 126 4.63 23.88 -1.66
C ASN A 126 4.49 22.65 -2.58
N PRO A 127 5.12 21.52 -2.25
CA PRO A 127 5.06 20.34 -3.10
C PRO A 127 3.61 19.84 -3.14
N HIS A 128 2.98 19.82 -4.31
CA HIS A 128 1.80 18.99 -4.51
C HIS A 128 2.28 17.55 -4.41
N GLY A 129 1.94 16.90 -3.29
CA GLY A 129 2.32 15.51 -3.09
C GLY A 129 1.64 14.63 -4.12
N ILE A 130 2.29 13.55 -4.54
CA ILE A 130 1.76 12.50 -5.43
C ILE A 130 0.34 12.09 -5.03
N ILE A 131 0.11 12.01 -3.72
CA ILE A 131 -1.17 11.64 -3.09
C ILE A 131 -2.30 12.59 -3.47
N GLU A 132 -1.99 13.85 -3.74
CA GLU A 132 -2.96 14.88 -4.11
C GLU A 132 -3.31 14.86 -5.60
N SER A 133 -2.55 14.13 -6.42
CA SER A 133 -2.81 14.02 -7.86
C SER A 133 -4.14 13.31 -8.15
N ASP A 134 -4.80 13.73 -9.24
CA ASP A 134 -6.08 13.14 -9.64
C ASP A 134 -5.97 11.65 -9.97
N LEU A 135 -4.86 11.22 -10.56
CA LEU A 135 -4.62 9.82 -10.89
C LEU A 135 -4.41 8.97 -9.65
N TRP A 136 -3.68 9.47 -8.65
CA TRP A 136 -3.55 8.77 -7.38
C TRP A 136 -4.90 8.63 -6.70
N LYS A 137 -5.67 9.72 -6.60
CA LYS A 137 -7.03 9.67 -6.05
C LYS A 137 -7.92 8.69 -6.80
N GLN A 138 -7.85 8.63 -8.14
CA GLN A 138 -8.59 7.65 -8.94
C GLN A 138 -8.16 6.22 -8.60
N PHE A 139 -6.84 5.97 -8.51
CA PHE A 139 -6.30 4.68 -8.08
C PHE A 139 -6.82 4.29 -6.69
N GLU A 140 -6.77 5.18 -5.71
CA GLU A 140 -7.27 4.90 -4.36
C GLU A 140 -8.77 4.59 -4.34
N ASN A 141 -9.55 5.37 -5.07
CA ASN A 141 -11.01 5.18 -5.17
C ASN A 141 -11.38 3.85 -5.82
N GLN A 142 -10.62 3.44 -6.84
CA GLN A 142 -10.91 2.23 -7.59
C GLN A 142 -10.37 0.97 -6.90
N TYR A 143 -9.18 1.05 -6.29
CA TYR A 143 -8.47 -0.13 -5.83
C TYR A 143 -8.23 -0.15 -4.33
N ILE A 144 -8.01 0.97 -3.64
CA ILE A 144 -7.60 0.92 -2.22
C ILE A 144 -8.80 0.99 -1.28
N PHE A 145 -9.65 2.02 -1.39
CA PHE A 145 -10.79 2.18 -0.49
C PHE A 145 -11.74 0.97 -0.52
N PRO A 146 -12.09 0.38 -1.68
CA PRO A 146 -12.94 -0.81 -1.71
C PRO A 146 -12.33 -1.99 -0.96
N LEU A 147 -11.00 -2.15 -0.97
CA LEU A 147 -10.33 -3.26 -0.27
C LEU A 147 -10.42 -3.11 1.24
N PHE A 148 -10.13 -1.91 1.76
CA PHE A 148 -10.28 -1.63 3.20
C PHE A 148 -11.72 -1.80 3.67
N ILE A 149 -12.70 -1.32 2.90
CA ILE A 149 -14.11 -1.45 3.25
C ILE A 149 -14.53 -2.92 3.23
N ASN A 150 -14.24 -3.66 2.17
CA ASN A 150 -14.67 -5.06 2.01
C ASN A 150 -13.99 -6.03 2.99
N LEU A 151 -12.73 -5.80 3.35
CA LEU A 151 -12.02 -6.66 4.31
C LEU A 151 -12.43 -6.36 5.76
N ASN A 152 -12.92 -5.16 6.06
CA ASN A 152 -13.36 -4.80 7.41
C ASN A 152 -14.82 -5.15 7.70
N THR A 153 -15.68 -5.31 6.69
CA THR A 153 -17.07 -5.74 6.87
C THR A 153 -17.20 -7.21 7.29
N ILE A 154 -16.12 -8.00 7.29
CA ILE A 154 -16.19 -9.44 7.44
C ILE A 154 -16.36 -9.92 8.89
N GLU A 155 -15.88 -9.26 9.95
CA GLU A 155 -16.17 -9.73 11.33
C GLU A 155 -15.75 -8.75 12.46
N ALA A 156 -15.65 -7.45 12.19
CA ALA A 156 -15.30 -6.44 13.21
C ALA A 156 -16.56 -5.79 13.80
N ALA A 157 -17.29 -6.52 14.65
CA ALA A 157 -18.59 -6.10 15.21
C ALA A 157 -18.55 -4.81 16.08
N GLU A 158 -17.39 -4.23 16.39
CA GLU A 158 -17.29 -2.96 17.13
C GLU A 158 -16.91 -1.74 16.26
N LEU A 159 -16.32 -1.94 15.08
CA LEU A 159 -15.80 -0.87 14.20
C LEU A 159 -16.51 -0.77 12.85
N SER A 160 -17.24 -1.81 12.42
CA SER A 160 -17.80 -1.91 11.06
C SER A 160 -18.75 -0.75 10.70
N SER A 161 -19.44 -0.13 11.67
CA SER A 161 -20.31 1.04 11.44
C SER A 161 -19.58 2.38 11.33
N LYS A 162 -18.24 2.42 11.55
CA LYS A 162 -17.42 3.65 11.57
C LYS A 162 -16.35 3.73 10.49
N VAL A 163 -16.07 2.63 9.77
CA VAL A 163 -15.03 2.59 8.73
C VAL A 163 -15.66 2.93 7.39
N ASP A 164 -15.71 4.22 7.09
CA ASP A 164 -16.09 4.77 5.79
C ASP A 164 -14.87 5.28 5.01
N LYS A 165 -15.10 5.78 3.79
CA LYS A 165 -14.05 6.37 2.96
C LYS A 165 -13.30 7.49 3.69
N ILE A 166 -14.01 8.36 4.41
CA ILE A 166 -13.41 9.51 5.11
C ILE A 166 -12.48 9.03 6.22
N PHE A 167 -12.89 7.99 6.96
CA PHE A 167 -12.06 7.35 7.97
C PHE A 167 -10.77 6.79 7.37
N ILE A 168 -10.87 6.08 6.24
CA ILE A 168 -9.69 5.48 5.57
C ILE A 168 -8.77 6.59 5.04
N GLU A 169 -9.31 7.65 4.42
CA GLU A 169 -8.52 8.80 3.98
C GLU A 169 -7.72 9.41 5.14
N ARG A 170 -8.35 9.58 6.31
CA ARG A 170 -7.65 10.11 7.49
C ARG A 170 -6.62 9.12 8.05
N LEU A 171 -6.89 7.82 8.01
CA LEU A 171 -5.92 6.77 8.37
C LEU A 171 -4.69 6.86 7.48
N LEU A 172 -4.86 6.88 6.17
CA LEU A 172 -3.74 6.90 5.22
C LEU A 172 -2.92 8.19 5.34
N ARG A 173 -3.55 9.33 5.65
CA ARG A 173 -2.85 10.59 5.95
C ARG A 173 -2.04 10.59 7.26
N TYR A 174 -2.25 9.61 8.15
CA TYR A 174 -1.49 9.51 9.40
C TYR A 174 -0.08 8.93 9.19
N PHE A 175 0.09 8.16 8.12
CA PHE A 175 1.38 7.65 7.69
C PHE A 175 2.16 8.73 6.93
N ASP A 176 3.49 8.65 7.00
CA ASP A 176 4.32 9.32 6.01
C ASP A 176 4.15 8.65 4.64
N LEU A 177 4.71 9.26 3.59
CA LEU A 177 4.51 8.80 2.23
C LEU A 177 4.99 7.36 2.05
N GLU A 178 6.18 7.03 2.55
CA GLU A 178 6.81 5.73 2.38
C GLU A 178 5.97 4.61 3.02
N HIS A 179 5.58 4.77 4.29
CA HIS A 179 4.78 3.75 4.97
C HIS A 179 3.37 3.65 4.40
N ARG A 180 2.80 4.77 3.93
CA ARG A 180 1.52 4.79 3.24
C ARG A 180 1.56 3.99 1.95
N LEU A 181 2.51 4.29 1.06
CA LEU A 181 2.69 3.58 -0.21
C LEU A 181 2.89 2.08 0.03
N LEU A 182 3.72 1.73 1.01
CA LEU A 182 3.94 0.33 1.38
C LEU A 182 2.66 -0.36 1.87
N LEU A 183 1.84 0.32 2.69
CA LEU A 183 0.57 -0.22 3.16
C LEU A 183 -0.42 -0.44 2.01
N GLU A 184 -0.62 0.58 1.17
CA GLU A 184 -1.59 0.52 0.07
C GLU A 184 -1.21 -0.56 -0.96
N VAL A 185 0.08 -0.65 -1.31
CA VAL A 185 0.57 -1.68 -2.23
C VAL A 185 0.55 -3.07 -1.60
N ALA A 186 0.91 -3.22 -0.33
CA ALA A 186 0.81 -4.51 0.37
C ALA A 186 -0.65 -5.00 0.40
N MET A 187 -1.59 -4.11 0.68
CA MET A 187 -3.03 -4.40 0.67
C MET A 187 -3.54 -4.81 -0.70
N PHE A 188 -3.13 -4.10 -1.74
CA PHE A 188 -3.51 -4.44 -3.11
C PHE A 188 -2.93 -5.80 -3.53
N SER A 189 -1.65 -6.04 -3.23
CA SER A 189 -0.96 -7.30 -3.51
C SER A 189 -1.57 -8.49 -2.75
N ILE A 190 -1.98 -8.29 -1.49
CA ILE A 190 -2.71 -9.28 -0.69
C ILE A 190 -3.98 -9.71 -1.43
N CYS A 191 -4.77 -8.75 -1.90
CA CYS A 191 -6.05 -9.04 -2.52
C CYS A 191 -5.88 -9.76 -3.86
N GLU A 192 -4.88 -9.39 -4.65
CA GLU A 192 -4.54 -10.09 -5.89
C GLU A 192 -4.11 -11.53 -5.62
N ASN A 193 -3.25 -11.77 -4.63
CA ASN A 193 -2.80 -13.12 -4.28
C ASN A 193 -3.91 -13.97 -3.65
N LEU A 194 -4.83 -13.37 -2.89
CA LEU A 194 -6.04 -14.06 -2.39
C LEU A 194 -6.93 -14.54 -3.54
N LYS A 195 -7.15 -13.73 -4.58
CA LYS A 195 -7.91 -14.14 -5.77
C LYS A 195 -7.31 -15.39 -6.43
N PHE A 196 -5.98 -15.40 -6.61
CA PHE A 196 -5.29 -16.58 -7.16
C PHE A 196 -5.40 -17.80 -6.24
N ASN A 197 -5.24 -17.63 -4.92
CA ASN A 197 -5.37 -18.72 -3.96
C ASN A 197 -6.77 -19.33 -3.92
N ARG A 198 -7.82 -18.51 -4.08
CA ARG A 198 -9.21 -18.98 -4.17
C ARG A 198 -9.46 -19.80 -5.43
N PHE A 199 -8.85 -19.44 -6.55
CA PHE A 199 -8.98 -20.18 -7.81
C PHE A 199 -8.18 -21.49 -7.78
N LYS A 200 -6.88 -21.39 -7.49
CA LYS A 200 -5.98 -22.55 -7.40
C LYS A 200 -4.78 -22.24 -6.52
N ARG A 201 -4.73 -22.90 -5.37
CA ARG A 201 -3.62 -22.82 -4.42
C ARG A 201 -2.33 -23.30 -5.07
N ASN A 202 -1.27 -22.54 -4.89
CA ASN A 202 0.08 -22.94 -5.29
C ASN A 202 1.10 -22.40 -4.28
N LYS A 203 2.27 -23.04 -4.23
CA LYS A 203 3.31 -22.69 -3.25
C LYS A 203 3.78 -21.25 -3.40
N TYR A 204 3.88 -20.74 -4.62
CA TYR A 204 4.37 -19.38 -4.88
C TYR A 204 3.45 -18.31 -4.28
N THR A 205 2.14 -18.36 -4.57
CA THR A 205 1.18 -17.40 -4.01
C THR A 205 1.09 -17.51 -2.49
N GLN A 206 1.34 -18.68 -1.91
CA GLN A 206 1.39 -18.86 -0.46
C GLN A 206 2.64 -18.24 0.18
N VAL A 207 3.82 -18.41 -0.41
CA VAL A 207 5.02 -17.67 0.02
C VAL A 207 4.77 -16.16 -0.08
N LYS A 208 4.17 -15.69 -1.17
CA LYS A 208 3.87 -14.26 -1.32
C LYS A 208 2.90 -13.75 -0.27
N MET A 209 1.81 -14.47 0.00
CA MET A 209 0.89 -14.13 1.09
C MET A 209 1.61 -14.11 2.45
N TYR A 210 2.48 -15.08 2.72
CA TYR A 210 3.27 -15.12 3.94
C TYR A 210 4.16 -13.89 4.11
N MET A 211 4.86 -13.49 3.05
CA MET A 211 5.68 -12.27 3.05
C MET A 211 4.83 -11.03 3.29
N LEU A 212 3.67 -10.93 2.63
CA LEU A 212 2.76 -9.80 2.79
C LEU A 212 2.17 -9.71 4.22
N LEU A 213 1.88 -10.85 4.86
CA LEU A 213 1.50 -10.89 6.28
C LEU A 213 2.58 -10.31 7.17
N ARG A 214 3.85 -10.67 6.91
CA ARG A 214 5.00 -10.13 7.64
C ARG A 214 5.08 -8.62 7.49
N ASP A 215 4.97 -8.11 6.27
CA ASP A 215 5.07 -6.68 5.98
C ASP A 215 3.94 -5.91 6.65
N LEU A 216 2.70 -6.41 6.60
CA LEU A 216 1.56 -5.83 7.30
C LEU A 216 1.77 -5.79 8.82
N CYS A 217 2.30 -6.87 9.41
CA CYS A 217 2.62 -6.87 10.84
C CYS A 217 3.70 -5.83 11.20
N ILE A 218 4.72 -5.64 10.34
CA ILE A 218 5.78 -4.63 10.54
C ILE A 218 5.19 -3.22 10.48
N LEU A 219 4.29 -2.94 9.53
CA LEU A 219 3.62 -1.64 9.41
C LEU A 219 2.77 -1.32 10.64
N ILE A 220 2.00 -2.30 11.15
CA ILE A 220 1.21 -2.13 12.37
C ILE A 220 2.13 -1.91 13.58
N GLU A 221 3.23 -2.65 13.67
CA GLU A 221 4.22 -2.47 14.74
C GLU A 221 4.85 -1.08 14.69
N ALA A 222 5.21 -0.58 13.50
CA ALA A 222 5.78 0.76 13.30
C ALA A 222 4.82 1.85 13.78
N LEU A 223 3.52 1.74 13.47
CA LEU A 223 2.50 2.65 13.98
C LEU A 223 2.39 2.63 15.50
N LEU A 224 2.33 1.43 16.10
CA LEU A 224 2.25 1.27 17.55
C LEU A 224 3.48 1.87 18.24
N ARG A 225 4.66 1.72 17.63
CA ARG A 225 5.92 2.30 18.13
C ARG A 225 5.91 3.81 18.02
N LYS A 226 5.52 4.38 16.88
CA LYS A 226 5.36 5.84 16.69
C LYS A 226 4.46 6.43 17.78
N LYS A 227 3.33 5.78 18.08
CA LYS A 227 2.43 6.18 19.16
C LYS A 227 3.04 6.09 20.55
N TYR A 228 3.76 5.01 20.84
CA TYR A 228 4.46 4.85 22.12
C TYR A 228 5.42 6.03 22.36
N LEU A 229 6.19 6.39 21.34
CA LEU A 229 7.13 7.52 21.40
C LEU A 229 6.43 8.88 21.49
N THR A 230 5.28 9.07 20.85
CA THR A 230 4.49 10.31 21.02
C THR A 230 4.03 10.50 22.47
N ASN A 231 3.57 9.43 23.13
CA ASN A 231 3.12 9.51 24.52
C ASN A 231 4.28 9.52 25.53
N TYR A 232 5.46 9.00 25.14
CA TYR A 232 6.65 8.90 25.96
C TYR A 232 7.89 9.29 25.14
N PRO A 233 8.12 10.59 24.90
CA PRO A 233 9.21 11.05 24.04
C PRO A 233 10.62 10.72 24.57
N ASN A 234 10.73 10.41 25.87
CA ASN A 234 11.97 9.95 26.52
C ASN A 234 12.00 8.43 26.75
N GLY A 235 11.00 7.68 26.25
CA GLY A 235 10.96 6.24 26.34
C GLY A 235 11.97 5.60 25.40
N SER A 236 12.63 4.52 25.83
CA SER A 236 13.53 3.77 24.94
C SER A 236 12.72 3.17 23.79
N GLU A 237 13.18 3.37 22.55
CA GLU A 237 12.57 2.80 21.34
C GLU A 237 12.46 1.27 21.34
N GLY A 238 13.09 0.55 22.29
CA GLY A 238 13.34 -0.90 22.27
C GLY A 238 12.25 -1.82 22.84
N GLY A 239 10.97 -1.47 22.77
CA GLY A 239 9.89 -2.38 23.17
C GLY A 239 9.62 -3.48 22.13
N SER A 240 9.53 -4.75 22.54
CA SER A 240 8.98 -5.82 21.70
C SER A 240 7.50 -5.54 21.38
N LEU A 241 6.98 -5.96 20.22
CA LEU A 241 5.56 -5.80 19.86
C LEU A 241 4.58 -6.21 20.97
N PHE A 242 4.86 -7.31 21.68
CA PHE A 242 4.01 -7.76 22.80
C PHE A 242 3.87 -6.69 23.91
N LYS A 243 4.96 -6.00 24.25
CA LYS A 243 4.95 -4.91 25.24
C LYS A 243 4.22 -3.68 24.70
N LEU A 244 4.38 -3.38 23.41
CA LEU A 244 3.65 -2.28 22.76
C LEU A 244 2.13 -2.53 22.81
N LEU A 245 1.70 -3.76 22.55
CA LEU A 245 0.29 -4.17 22.63
C LEU A 245 -0.22 -4.14 24.07
N GLU A 246 0.52 -4.73 25.02
CA GLU A 246 0.16 -4.72 26.44
C GLU A 246 -0.08 -3.30 26.95
N PHE A 247 0.85 -2.39 26.65
CA PHE A 247 0.75 -0.99 27.02
C PHE A 247 -0.44 -0.27 26.36
N ASN A 248 -0.60 -0.41 25.04
CA ASN A 248 -1.68 0.28 24.33
C ASN A 248 -3.07 -0.22 24.76
N LEU A 249 -3.19 -1.51 25.06
CA LEU A 249 -4.40 -2.12 25.56
C LEU A 249 -4.68 -1.75 27.03
N SER A 250 -3.64 -1.65 27.88
CA SER A 250 -3.83 -1.31 29.29
C SER A 250 -4.34 0.12 29.49
N ILE A 251 -3.94 1.07 28.64
CA ILE A 251 -4.50 2.44 28.62
C ILE A 251 -6.02 2.41 28.44
N ARG A 252 -6.53 1.38 27.77
CA ARG A 252 -7.95 1.22 27.43
C ARG A 252 -8.67 0.22 28.34
N GLY A 253 -8.03 -0.20 29.43
CA GLY A 253 -8.62 -1.09 30.43
C GLY A 253 -8.59 -2.58 30.09
N PHE A 254 -7.99 -2.97 28.95
CA PHE A 254 -7.87 -4.38 28.58
C PHE A 254 -6.71 -5.07 29.30
N ARG A 255 -6.89 -6.33 29.66
CA ARG A 255 -5.90 -7.16 30.36
C ARG A 255 -5.20 -8.14 29.41
N PHE A 256 -4.20 -7.67 28.68
CA PHE A 256 -3.53 -8.49 27.67
C PHE A 256 -2.73 -9.68 28.26
N ASN A 257 -1.88 -9.43 29.26
CA ASN A 257 -0.95 -10.42 29.85
C ASN A 257 -1.59 -11.32 30.93
N ASN A 258 -2.84 -11.03 31.31
CA ASN A 258 -3.63 -11.84 32.25
C ASN A 258 -4.80 -12.56 31.57
N SER A 259 -4.78 -12.64 30.23
CA SER A 259 -5.77 -13.37 29.45
C SER A 259 -5.51 -14.88 29.44
N SER A 260 -6.53 -15.66 29.10
CA SER A 260 -6.43 -17.11 28.82
C SER A 260 -5.54 -17.43 27.62
N LEU A 261 -5.12 -16.42 26.86
CA LEU A 261 -4.25 -16.52 25.69
C LEU A 261 -2.76 -16.33 26.02
N LYS A 262 -2.40 -16.13 27.29
CA LYS A 262 -1.01 -15.97 27.72
C LYS A 262 -0.12 -17.11 27.18
N GLY A 263 1.00 -16.75 26.56
CA GLY A 263 1.95 -17.70 25.97
C GLY A 263 1.60 -18.20 24.56
N LYS A 264 0.45 -17.80 23.99
CA LYS A 264 0.06 -18.14 22.61
C LYS A 264 0.59 -17.16 21.56
N ASN A 265 1.52 -16.28 21.92
CA ASN A 265 2.10 -15.25 21.06
C ASN A 265 3.38 -15.68 20.33
N ARG A 266 3.76 -16.96 20.42
CA ARG A 266 4.95 -17.54 19.79
C ARG A 266 4.65 -18.96 19.34
N ALA A 267 5.30 -19.44 18.30
CA ALA A 267 5.25 -20.84 17.85
C ALA A 267 6.63 -21.26 17.32
N GLN A 268 7.00 -22.52 17.51
CA GLN A 268 8.28 -23.10 17.09
C GLN A 268 8.21 -23.74 15.69
N GLY A 269 7.02 -23.91 15.14
CA GLY A 269 6.78 -24.49 13.82
C GLY A 269 5.35 -24.24 13.33
N ILE A 270 5.08 -24.56 12.06
CA ILE A 270 3.79 -24.24 11.44
C ILE A 270 2.61 -24.97 12.09
N GLN A 271 2.79 -26.22 12.55
CA GLN A 271 1.76 -26.95 13.28
C GLN A 271 1.32 -26.18 14.54
N GLU A 272 2.27 -25.89 15.44
CA GLU A 272 2.01 -25.15 16.67
C GLU A 272 1.43 -23.75 16.39
N PHE A 273 1.86 -23.11 15.30
CA PHE A 273 1.29 -21.84 14.85
C PHE A 273 -0.20 -21.97 14.51
N LEU A 274 -0.59 -22.97 13.72
CA LEU A 274 -1.98 -23.21 13.34
C LEU A 274 -2.83 -23.60 14.56
N ASP A 275 -2.31 -24.43 15.47
CA ASP A 275 -3.02 -24.82 16.70
C ASP A 275 -3.25 -23.62 17.63
N LYS A 276 -2.24 -22.75 17.76
CA LYS A 276 -2.38 -21.52 18.55
C LYS A 276 -3.32 -20.51 17.91
N LEU A 277 -3.32 -20.39 16.58
CA LEU A 277 -4.30 -19.57 15.86
C LEU A 277 -5.71 -20.08 16.10
N ASP A 278 -5.93 -21.39 15.99
CA ASP A 278 -7.25 -21.97 16.23
C ASP A 278 -7.72 -21.68 17.66
N SER A 279 -6.83 -21.87 18.63
CA SER A 279 -7.11 -21.58 20.03
C SER A 279 -7.36 -20.09 20.31
N ILE A 280 -6.74 -19.19 19.54
CA ILE A 280 -7.05 -17.75 19.59
C ILE A 280 -8.43 -17.49 18.99
N PHE A 281 -8.74 -18.04 17.82
CA PHE A 281 -10.02 -17.82 17.14
C PHE A 281 -11.21 -18.36 17.93
N GLN A 282 -11.05 -19.50 18.61
CA GLN A 282 -12.10 -20.12 19.43
C GLN A 282 -12.21 -19.53 20.85
N SER A 283 -11.31 -18.64 21.27
CA SER A 283 -11.34 -18.12 22.63
C SER A 283 -12.54 -17.20 22.89
N THR A 284 -12.95 -17.15 24.16
CA THR A 284 -14.02 -16.28 24.67
C THR A 284 -13.52 -14.91 25.15
N GLU A 285 -12.25 -14.57 24.88
CA GLU A 285 -11.68 -13.27 25.23
C GLU A 285 -12.34 -12.15 24.40
N ASP A 286 -12.19 -10.91 24.86
CA ASP A 286 -12.57 -9.72 24.10
C ASP A 286 -11.97 -9.76 22.67
N LEU A 287 -12.78 -9.38 21.68
CA LEU A 287 -12.41 -9.47 20.27
C LEU A 287 -11.10 -8.72 19.96
N VAL A 288 -10.93 -7.52 20.52
CA VAL A 288 -9.70 -6.72 20.37
C VAL A 288 -8.48 -7.45 20.95
N VAL A 289 -8.64 -8.13 22.08
CA VAL A 289 -7.56 -8.92 22.70
C VAL A 289 -7.19 -10.09 21.80
N LYS A 290 -8.17 -10.82 21.27
CA LYS A 290 -7.96 -11.92 20.30
C LYS A 290 -7.18 -11.46 19.08
N GLN A 291 -7.61 -10.36 18.47
CA GLN A 291 -6.97 -9.74 17.31
C GLN A 291 -5.52 -9.34 17.60
N CYS A 292 -5.25 -8.75 18.77
CA CYS A 292 -3.89 -8.41 19.19
C CYS A 292 -3.00 -9.64 19.41
N PHE A 293 -3.56 -10.75 19.94
CA PHE A 293 -2.82 -12.01 20.03
C PHE A 293 -2.54 -12.62 18.65
N CYS A 294 -3.49 -12.53 17.71
CA CYS A 294 -3.30 -12.94 16.32
C CYS A 294 -2.14 -12.16 15.67
N LEU A 295 -2.10 -10.84 15.85
CA LEU A 295 -0.98 -10.00 15.41
C LEU A 295 0.35 -10.42 16.05
N ALA A 296 0.38 -10.60 17.38
CA ALA A 296 1.61 -10.96 18.09
C ALA A 296 2.17 -12.32 17.64
N LEU A 297 1.29 -13.33 17.51
CA LEU A 297 1.66 -14.67 17.04
C LEU A 297 2.15 -14.63 15.59
N THR A 298 1.40 -13.97 14.70
CA THR A 298 1.75 -13.85 13.27
C THR A 298 3.07 -13.13 13.08
N ARG A 299 3.29 -11.99 13.74
CA ARG A 299 4.56 -11.26 13.67
C ARG A 299 5.73 -12.11 14.17
N ASN A 300 5.57 -12.81 15.30
CA ASN A 300 6.66 -13.62 15.85
C ASN A 300 7.00 -14.79 14.93
N PHE A 301 5.99 -15.53 14.47
CA PHE A 301 6.17 -16.65 13.57
C PHE A 301 6.82 -16.22 12.25
N THR A 302 6.28 -15.18 11.61
CA THR A 302 6.79 -14.63 10.34
C THR A 302 8.20 -14.05 10.39
N SER A 303 8.72 -13.77 11.60
CA SER A 303 10.08 -13.29 11.79
C SER A 303 11.13 -14.40 11.84
N HIS A 304 10.73 -15.61 12.21
CA HIS A 304 11.66 -16.70 12.56
C HIS A 304 11.50 -17.93 11.67
N HIS A 305 10.39 -18.05 10.96
CA HIS A 305 10.09 -19.18 10.10
C HIS A 305 9.86 -18.71 8.67
N LEU A 306 10.01 -19.63 7.72
CA LEU A 306 9.49 -19.51 6.36
C LEU A 306 8.97 -20.90 5.98
N ASP A 307 7.91 -21.32 6.66
CA ASP A 307 7.28 -22.62 6.46
C ASP A 307 5.89 -22.43 5.87
N ILE A 308 5.71 -22.97 4.67
CA ILE A 308 4.49 -22.84 3.84
C ILE A 308 3.96 -24.22 3.43
N SER A 309 4.20 -25.25 4.24
CA SER A 309 3.66 -26.58 3.94
C SER A 309 2.12 -26.60 3.97
N ASN A 310 1.51 -27.02 2.87
CA ASN A 310 0.05 -27.25 2.77
C ASN A 310 -0.39 -28.59 3.36
N GLU A 311 0.56 -29.43 3.72
CA GLU A 311 0.29 -30.74 4.29
C GLU A 311 0.07 -30.66 5.81
N ILE A 312 0.58 -29.60 6.43
CA ILE A 312 0.49 -29.39 7.87
C ILE A 312 -0.81 -28.63 8.18
N ARG A 313 -1.57 -29.17 9.14
CA ARG A 313 -2.94 -28.76 9.47
C ARG A 313 -3.10 -28.62 10.97
N SER A 314 -3.88 -27.66 11.46
CA SER A 314 -4.22 -27.62 12.88
C SER A 314 -4.79 -28.95 13.36
N GLU A 315 -4.38 -29.42 14.54
CA GLU A 315 -4.81 -30.70 15.10
C GLU A 315 -6.33 -30.71 15.33
N SER A 316 -6.86 -29.59 15.84
CA SER A 316 -8.28 -29.43 16.18
C SER A 316 -9.16 -29.19 14.96
N SER A 317 -8.89 -28.13 14.19
CA SER A 317 -9.78 -27.71 13.10
C SER A 317 -9.35 -28.20 11.71
N GLN A 318 -8.21 -28.88 11.60
CA GLN A 318 -7.71 -29.47 10.36
C GLN A 318 -7.50 -28.46 9.21
N PHE A 319 -7.38 -27.16 9.54
CA PHE A 319 -7.14 -26.11 8.56
C PHE A 319 -5.65 -25.96 8.27
N THR A 320 -5.32 -25.57 7.04
CA THR A 320 -3.97 -25.17 6.61
C THR A 320 -3.78 -23.66 6.75
N LEU A 321 -2.54 -23.17 6.65
CA LEU A 321 -2.26 -21.73 6.59
C LEU A 321 -3.07 -21.02 5.49
N SER A 322 -3.25 -21.68 4.34
CA SER A 322 -3.99 -21.12 3.22
C SER A 322 -5.48 -20.96 3.51
N ASP A 323 -6.06 -21.79 4.38
CA ASP A 323 -7.48 -21.73 4.74
C ASP A 323 -7.77 -20.54 5.67
N VAL A 324 -6.83 -20.21 6.56
CA VAL A 324 -6.99 -19.16 7.57
C VAL A 324 -6.33 -17.83 7.21
N CYS A 325 -5.65 -17.73 6.07
CA CYS A 325 -4.89 -16.55 5.68
C CYS A 325 -5.75 -15.28 5.62
N GLU A 326 -6.96 -15.38 5.05
CA GLU A 326 -7.90 -14.28 4.99
C GLU A 326 -8.36 -13.84 6.40
N THR A 327 -8.67 -14.80 7.27
CA THR A 327 -9.01 -14.53 8.68
C THR A 327 -7.87 -13.81 9.40
N ILE A 328 -6.61 -14.22 9.19
CA ILE A 328 -5.44 -13.52 9.75
C ILE A 328 -5.43 -12.07 9.26
N ILE A 329 -5.56 -11.82 7.96
CA ILE A 329 -5.55 -10.47 7.37
C ILE A 329 -6.64 -9.59 7.98
N VAL A 330 -7.86 -10.09 8.08
CA VAL A 330 -8.99 -9.37 8.68
C VAL A 330 -8.68 -9.00 10.14
N ASN A 331 -8.09 -9.92 10.91
CA ASN A 331 -7.67 -9.65 12.29
C ASN A 331 -6.56 -8.58 12.34
N LEU A 332 -5.54 -8.66 11.50
CA LEU A 332 -4.45 -7.68 11.43
C LEU A 332 -4.96 -6.28 11.08
N LEU A 333 -5.83 -6.18 10.07
CA LEU A 333 -6.44 -4.91 9.67
C LEU A 333 -7.36 -4.36 10.75
N SER A 334 -8.09 -5.21 11.44
CA SER A 334 -8.91 -4.79 12.57
C SER A 334 -8.06 -4.17 13.69
N VAL A 335 -6.88 -4.73 13.98
CA VAL A 335 -5.92 -4.13 14.93
C VAL A 335 -5.45 -2.76 14.45
N LEU A 336 -5.07 -2.65 13.17
CA LEU A 336 -4.66 -1.39 12.55
C LEU A 336 -5.75 -0.31 12.71
N LEU A 337 -6.97 -0.64 12.31
CA LEU A 337 -8.12 0.27 12.31
C LEU A 337 -8.53 0.64 13.75
N TYR A 338 -8.53 -0.33 14.67
CA TYR A 338 -8.81 -0.10 16.09
C TYR A 338 -7.84 0.91 16.69
N PHE A 339 -6.53 0.64 16.56
CA PHE A 339 -5.54 1.51 17.15
C PHE A 339 -5.50 2.87 16.47
N TYR A 340 -5.86 2.99 15.19
CA TYR A 340 -6.05 4.30 14.57
C TYR A 340 -7.30 5.04 15.08
N ALA A 341 -8.48 4.39 15.03
CA ALA A 341 -9.77 4.98 15.41
C ALA A 341 -9.75 5.58 16.82
N VAL A 342 -9.15 4.84 17.74
CA VAL A 342 -9.08 5.18 19.16
C VAL A 342 -8.11 6.35 19.43
N ASN A 343 -7.35 6.80 18.43
CA ASN A 343 -6.45 7.95 18.51
C ASN A 343 -6.90 9.18 17.69
N ALA A 344 -7.87 9.01 16.79
CA ALA A 344 -8.41 10.11 15.99
C ALA A 344 -9.43 10.97 16.77
N VAL A 345 -9.76 10.54 18.00
CA VAL A 345 -10.48 11.25 19.06
C VAL A 345 -9.50 11.51 20.19
#